data_AF-A0A2V9VPR4-F1
#
_entry.id   AF-A0A2V9VPR4-F1
#
_cell.length_a   1.000
_cell.length_b   1.000
_cell.length_c   1.000
_cell.angle_alpha   90.00
_cell.angle_beta   90.00
_cell.angle_gamma   90.00
#
_symmetry.space_group_name_H-M   'P 1'
#
loop_
_entity.id
_entity.type
_entity.pdbx_description
1 polymer ?
#
loop_
_entity_poly.entity_id
_entity_poly.type
_entity_poly.pdbx_seq_one_letter_code
_entity_poly.pdbx_strand_id
1 'polypeptide(L)'
;MKVSTLRSKFSFVLVVLGLTTAHSGGVAQQNWPQANGPYRIAGTVVSTAGAVPLAQTRVSIMNVKNRKDVQSVLTAEDGRFEFHVGAGKYALHGAKRGFIAADYNEHEQFSTAIVTGAGLNTDELILKLAPSAALVGKVLDESGDPVRQAQVTLWRDDHSAGLSRIVRFRIETTDDRGAYEFTPLDSGSYFLSVTTSPWYAVHPPSIAQEGMPPAAVDRSLDVVYPPTFYEGATEAEDASPIPIRGGDRLELDFRLIPVPAVHVFFHTDPKPENGYQMPFLQRRIFDGVEIQNPGDSQMVSPGVFQITTAPGKYDVSLSGPGTGSKMMEVDINQDRQELTPSSGEALSSVSASVHLPGDETQSPQLFLMFRDPQRRTVAARQVSGEGKVDFGEIPAGTYDLQVGSPDGMFSVARISSEGRDTSGHTLKVTPGSPLSVDLYLVGGSASVEGFAKQAGKPVAGAMIVLVPKHPEANRELFRRDQSDLDGSFTLQNVVPGTYIVTAIADGWDLDWSKPGVISNYAKNGQTIVVPAHAEHTVKVPQAVEVQPK
;
A
#
# COMPACT_ATOMS: atom_id res chain seq x y z
N MET A 1 80.19 -19.27 1.63
CA MET A 1 79.34 -18.28 0.92
C MET A 1 77.90 -18.74 1.04
N LYS A 2 76.93 -18.13 1.72
CA LYS A 2 76.73 -16.92 2.57
C LYS A 2 75.80 -17.45 3.72
N VAL A 3 76.11 -17.47 5.02
CA VAL A 3 76.33 -16.39 6.02
C VAL A 3 75.11 -15.45 6.02
N SER A 4 74.30 -15.23 7.07
CA SER A 4 74.39 -15.52 8.53
C SER A 4 73.08 -15.07 9.23
N THR A 5 72.49 -15.87 10.14
CA THR A 5 72.43 -15.70 11.63
C THR A 5 71.46 -14.61 12.15
N LEU A 6 70.73 -14.70 13.27
CA LEU A 6 70.76 -15.59 14.44
C LEU A 6 69.55 -15.28 15.38
N ARG A 7 69.03 -16.33 16.06
CA ARG A 7 68.66 -16.44 17.51
C ARG A 7 67.59 -15.51 18.12
N SER A 8 66.87 -15.86 19.20
CA SER A 8 66.79 -17.07 20.06
C SER A 8 65.52 -16.95 20.91
N LYS A 9 64.95 -18.10 21.29
CA LYS A 9 63.99 -18.28 22.40
C LYS A 9 64.64 -17.90 23.74
N PHE A 10 63.86 -17.49 24.74
CA PHE A 10 63.99 -17.97 26.13
C PHE A 10 62.77 -17.62 27.00
N SER A 11 62.49 -18.54 27.93
CA SER A 11 61.31 -18.62 28.80
C SER A 11 61.68 -18.26 30.25
N PHE A 12 60.76 -17.54 30.92
CA PHE A 12 60.31 -17.61 32.32
C PHE A 12 61.22 -17.36 33.56
N VAL A 13 60.50 -16.91 34.61
CA VAL A 13 60.78 -16.74 36.06
C VAL A 13 61.36 -15.37 36.45
N LEU A 14 60.64 -14.36 37.00
CA LEU A 14 59.67 -14.17 38.11
C LEU A 14 60.32 -13.62 39.40
N VAL A 15 59.62 -12.66 40.03
CA VAL A 15 59.62 -12.13 41.41
C VAL A 15 59.90 -10.62 41.43
N VAL A 16 58.86 -9.78 41.28
CA VAL A 16 57.92 -9.21 42.29
C VAL A 16 58.57 -8.21 43.23
N LEU A 17 58.13 -6.94 43.13
CA LEU A 17 57.88 -6.03 44.25
C LEU A 17 56.94 -4.91 43.79
N GLY A 18 55.82 -4.77 44.51
CA GLY A 18 54.66 -3.98 44.10
C GLY A 18 54.82 -2.47 44.29
N LEU A 19 53.96 -1.75 43.58
CA LEU A 19 53.57 -0.37 43.87
C LEU A 19 52.12 -0.18 43.41
N THR A 20 51.30 0.28 44.35
CA THR A 20 49.92 0.68 44.17
C THR A 20 49.81 1.85 43.19
N THR A 21 49.09 1.67 42.08
CA THR A 21 48.64 2.77 41.22
C THR A 21 47.13 2.93 41.38
N ALA A 22 46.75 4.10 41.91
CA ALA A 22 45.38 4.59 41.85
C ALA A 22 44.96 4.68 40.39
N HIS A 23 43.99 3.88 39.96
CA HIS A 23 43.38 4.01 38.66
C HIS A 23 42.29 5.08 38.76
N SER A 24 42.62 6.29 38.35
CA SER A 24 41.61 7.25 37.92
C SER A 24 40.89 6.62 36.72
N GLY A 25 39.64 6.22 36.91
CA GLY A 25 38.78 5.74 35.83
C GLY A 25 38.61 6.85 34.80
N GLY A 26 39.34 6.74 33.68
CA GLY A 26 39.09 7.55 32.51
C GLY A 26 37.74 7.14 31.93
N VAL A 27 36.75 8.02 32.00
CA VAL A 27 35.55 7.92 31.18
C VAL A 27 36.02 7.89 29.73
N ALA A 28 35.71 6.81 29.01
CA ALA A 28 35.99 6.72 27.59
C ALA A 28 35.31 7.92 26.91
N GLN A 29 36.11 8.85 26.41
CA GLN A 29 35.63 10.02 25.71
C GLN A 29 35.03 9.54 24.38
N GLN A 30 33.71 9.49 24.34
CA GLN A 30 32.95 9.12 23.16
C GLN A 30 33.25 10.18 22.09
N ASN A 31 34.09 9.84 21.11
CA ASN A 31 34.43 10.72 20.01
C ASN A 31 33.21 10.85 19.08
N TRP A 32 32.41 11.89 19.31
CA TRP A 32 31.40 12.32 18.36
C TRP A 32 32.07 12.87 17.10
N PRO A 33 31.49 12.68 15.90
CA PRO A 33 31.98 13.32 14.68
C PRO A 33 32.03 14.85 14.85
N GLN A 34 32.92 15.51 14.11
CA GLN A 34 33.12 16.97 14.15
C GLN A 34 31.78 17.72 14.12
N ALA A 35 31.65 18.73 14.98
CA ALA A 35 30.43 19.53 15.06
C ALA A 35 30.16 20.24 13.72
N ASN A 36 29.07 19.86 13.04
CA ASN A 36 28.65 20.45 11.77
C ASN A 36 27.71 21.66 11.95
N GLY A 37 27.81 22.32 13.11
CA GLY A 37 27.12 23.56 13.41
C GLY A 37 26.87 23.76 14.91
N PRO A 38 26.33 24.92 15.31
CA PRO A 38 26.22 25.31 16.72
C PRO A 38 24.97 24.75 17.43
N TYR A 39 24.04 24.12 16.71
CA TYR A 39 22.81 23.59 17.29
C TYR A 39 22.91 22.09 17.50
N ARG A 40 22.27 21.60 18.56
CA ARG A 40 22.35 20.20 19.00
C ARG A 40 21.03 19.48 18.75
N ILE A 41 21.06 18.28 18.18
CA ILE A 41 19.92 17.36 18.12
C ILE A 41 20.30 16.14 18.96
N ALA A 42 19.59 15.89 20.05
CA ALA A 42 19.88 14.78 20.93
C ALA A 42 18.64 14.19 21.56
N GLY A 43 18.80 12.96 22.04
CA GLY A 43 17.68 12.21 22.57
C GLY A 43 18.04 10.79 22.95
N THR A 44 17.00 9.99 23.15
CA THR A 44 17.10 8.56 23.45
C THR A 44 16.21 7.78 22.50
N VAL A 45 16.71 6.65 22.00
CA VAL A 45 15.89 5.67 21.29
C VAL A 45 15.31 4.69 22.29
N VAL A 46 14.00 4.45 22.24
CA VAL A 46 13.30 3.50 23.12
C VAL A 46 12.43 2.54 22.32
N SER A 47 12.18 1.36 22.88
CA SER A 47 11.16 0.44 22.36
C SER A 47 9.76 0.95 22.65
N THR A 48 8.83 0.83 21.71
CA THR A 48 7.39 1.04 22.01
C THR A 48 6.85 -0.01 22.99
N ALA A 49 7.44 -1.20 23.03
CA ALA A 49 7.14 -2.23 24.02
C ALA A 49 7.90 -1.93 25.32
N GLY A 50 7.27 -1.16 26.21
CA GLY A 50 7.76 -0.93 27.58
C GLY A 50 8.80 0.18 27.75
N ALA A 51 9.03 1.04 26.75
CA ALA A 51 9.90 2.23 26.82
C ALA A 51 11.36 1.94 27.24
N VAL A 52 11.86 0.73 26.96
CA VAL A 52 13.25 0.34 27.25
C VAL A 52 14.21 1.01 26.26
N PRO A 53 15.32 1.63 26.70
CA PRO A 53 16.32 2.21 25.80
C PRO A 53 16.96 1.19 24.85
N LEU A 54 17.23 1.60 23.61
CA LEU A 54 17.73 0.73 22.54
C LEU A 54 19.16 1.10 22.13
N ALA A 55 20.12 0.31 22.60
CA ALA A 55 21.52 0.36 22.18
C ALA A 55 21.74 -0.20 20.77
N GLN A 56 22.86 0.15 20.13
CA GLN A 56 23.20 -0.33 18.77
C GLN A 56 22.09 -0.04 17.74
N THR A 57 21.38 1.07 17.94
CA THR A 57 20.42 1.61 16.96
C THR A 57 21.18 2.57 16.08
N ARG A 58 21.08 2.42 14.76
CA ARG A 58 21.53 3.46 13.84
C ARG A 58 20.53 4.58 13.86
N VAL A 59 20.95 5.74 14.33
CA VAL A 59 20.19 6.98 14.24
C VAL A 59 20.82 7.81 13.14
N SER A 60 20.01 8.38 12.26
CA SER A 60 20.46 9.27 11.21
C SER A 60 19.61 10.52 11.14
N ILE A 61 20.26 11.63 10.80
CA ILE A 61 19.58 12.88 10.45
C ILE A 61 19.83 13.21 8.98
N MET A 62 18.82 13.74 8.31
CA MET A 62 18.88 14.17 6.92
C MET A 62 18.36 15.60 6.81
N ASN A 63 19.14 16.51 6.20
CA ASN A 63 18.67 17.86 5.94
C ASN A 63 17.55 17.83 4.88
N VAL A 64 16.38 18.39 5.21
CA VAL A 64 15.20 18.35 4.32
C VAL A 64 15.43 19.10 3.00
N LYS A 65 16.26 20.16 3.01
CA LYS A 65 16.61 20.94 1.80
C LYS A 65 17.75 20.31 1.00
N ASN A 66 18.66 19.60 1.67
CA ASN A 66 19.77 18.90 1.02
C ASN A 66 19.81 17.44 1.49
N ARG A 67 19.02 16.58 0.85
CA ARG A 67 18.90 15.15 1.24
C ARG A 67 20.19 14.34 1.12
N LYS A 68 21.26 14.90 0.53
CA LYS A 68 22.60 14.29 0.50
C LYS A 68 23.40 14.56 1.77
N ASP A 69 23.02 15.58 2.53
CA ASP A 69 23.60 15.87 3.85
C ASP A 69 22.94 14.95 4.89
N VAL A 70 23.59 13.82 5.10
CA VAL A 70 23.17 12.78 6.03
C VAL A 70 24.28 12.57 7.05
N GLN A 71 23.90 12.59 8.33
CA GLN A 71 24.78 12.20 9.42
C GLN A 71 24.21 10.97 10.11
N SER A 72 25.05 10.11 10.68
CA SER A 72 24.61 8.91 11.39
C SER A 72 25.48 8.60 12.59
N VAL A 73 24.85 8.12 13.66
CA VAL A 73 25.52 7.63 14.87
C VAL A 73 24.89 6.30 15.29
N LEU A 74 25.61 5.54 16.12
CA LEU A 74 25.05 4.38 16.81
C LEU A 74 24.78 4.77 18.26
N THR A 75 23.62 4.36 18.78
CA THR A 75 23.31 4.58 20.20
C THR A 75 24.20 3.73 21.12
N ALA A 76 24.56 4.31 22.26
CA ALA A 76 25.25 3.61 23.35
C ALA A 76 24.27 2.71 24.14
N GLU A 77 24.76 2.06 25.22
CA GLU A 77 23.94 1.15 26.06
C GLU A 77 22.68 1.83 26.64
N ASP A 78 22.76 3.13 26.89
CA ASP A 78 21.66 3.94 27.41
C ASP A 78 20.70 4.45 26.32
N GLY A 79 20.88 4.02 25.07
CA GLY A 79 20.03 4.40 23.93
C GLY A 79 20.23 5.83 23.44
N ARG A 80 21.21 6.59 23.96
CA ARG A 80 21.37 8.00 23.62
C ARG A 80 22.02 8.22 22.26
N PHE A 81 21.62 9.30 21.60
CA PHE A 81 22.22 9.82 20.38
C PHE A 81 22.38 11.34 20.46
N GLU A 82 23.31 11.86 19.65
CA GLU A 82 23.60 13.29 19.55
C GLU A 82 24.17 13.64 18.17
N PHE A 83 23.78 14.80 17.66
CA PHE A 83 24.27 15.43 16.44
C PHE A 83 24.47 16.93 16.66
N HIS A 84 25.38 17.51 15.87
CA HIS A 84 25.62 18.94 15.82
C HIS A 84 25.40 19.44 14.40
N VAL A 85 24.55 20.45 14.25
CA VAL A 85 24.03 20.90 12.95
C VAL A 85 23.89 22.41 12.86
N GLY A 86 23.83 22.93 11.64
CA GLY A 86 23.38 24.29 11.37
C GLY A 86 21.86 24.44 11.51
N ALA A 87 21.36 25.68 11.60
CA ALA A 87 19.92 25.93 11.67
C ALA A 87 19.21 25.38 10.42
N GLY A 88 18.10 24.68 10.62
CA GLY A 88 17.37 24.05 9.53
C GLY A 88 16.36 23.01 10.00
N LYS A 89 15.74 22.34 9.02
CA LYS A 89 14.82 21.23 9.23
C LYS A 89 15.52 19.91 8.90
N TYR A 90 15.45 18.96 9.82
CA TYR A 90 16.09 17.66 9.70
C TYR A 90 15.07 16.56 9.92
N ALA A 91 15.01 15.57 9.03
CA ALA A 91 14.33 14.31 9.33
C ALA A 91 15.22 13.50 10.28
N LEU A 92 14.64 12.92 11.33
CA LEU A 92 15.33 12.07 12.31
C LEU A 92 14.80 10.64 12.15
N HIS A 93 15.68 9.72 11.78
CA HIS A 93 15.37 8.34 11.44
C HIS A 93 16.10 7.35 12.34
N GLY A 94 15.43 6.28 12.73
CA GLY A 94 15.99 5.20 13.55
C GLY A 94 15.82 3.84 12.90
N ALA A 95 16.90 3.06 12.86
CA ALA A 95 16.90 1.70 12.34
C ALA A 95 17.66 0.75 13.27
N LYS A 96 17.02 -0.36 13.64
CA LYS A 96 17.60 -1.42 14.46
C LYS A 96 17.09 -2.78 13.99
N ARG A 97 17.98 -3.78 13.93
CA ARG A 97 17.59 -5.17 13.62
C ARG A 97 16.58 -5.69 14.64
N GLY A 98 15.50 -6.32 14.16
CA GLY A 98 14.39 -6.81 14.99
C GLY A 98 13.37 -5.74 15.37
N PHE A 99 13.47 -4.55 14.79
CA PHE A 99 12.54 -3.44 14.97
C PHE A 99 12.11 -2.91 13.60
N ILE A 100 10.91 -2.32 13.54
CA ILE A 100 10.46 -1.52 12.42
C ILE A 100 11.24 -0.20 12.46
N ALA A 101 11.94 0.10 11.36
CA ALA A 101 12.59 1.39 11.21
C ALA A 101 11.53 2.49 11.12
N ALA A 102 11.77 3.62 11.77
CA ALA A 102 10.79 4.69 11.83
C ALA A 102 11.46 6.05 11.94
N ASP A 103 10.76 7.06 11.44
CA ASP A 103 11.06 8.47 11.64
C ASP A 103 10.46 9.00 12.96
N TYR A 104 10.93 10.17 13.38
CA TYR A 104 10.47 10.82 14.60
C TYR A 104 8.99 11.19 14.52
N ASN A 105 8.19 10.65 15.46
CA ASN A 105 6.73 10.74 15.47
C ASN A 105 6.09 10.37 14.12
N GLU A 106 6.54 9.29 13.49
CA GLU A 106 5.97 8.82 12.22
C GLU A 106 4.50 8.42 12.33
N HIS A 107 3.70 8.86 11.36
CA HIS A 107 2.33 8.41 11.12
C HIS A 107 2.10 8.24 9.62
N GLU A 108 1.78 7.02 9.19
CA GLU A 108 1.63 6.69 7.76
C GLU A 108 2.87 7.11 6.95
N GLN A 109 2.71 7.99 5.95
CA GLN A 109 3.81 8.56 5.16
C GLN A 109 4.37 9.88 5.70
N PHE A 110 3.91 10.33 6.88
CA PHE A 110 4.30 11.61 7.48
C PHE A 110 5.18 11.40 8.71
N SER A 111 6.02 12.39 9.01
CA SER A 111 6.83 12.42 10.24
C SER A 111 7.08 13.87 10.64
N THR A 112 7.45 14.09 11.92
CA THR A 112 7.77 15.43 12.43
C THR A 112 9.24 15.74 12.16
N ALA A 113 9.51 16.78 11.37
CA ALA A 113 10.89 17.25 11.22
C ALA A 113 11.38 17.94 12.50
N ILE A 114 12.65 17.74 12.80
CA ILE A 114 13.36 18.43 13.87
C ILE A 114 13.82 19.79 13.34
N VAL A 115 13.29 20.86 13.93
CA VAL A 115 13.67 22.23 13.57
C VAL A 115 14.71 22.74 14.56
N THR A 116 15.85 23.19 14.05
CA THR A 116 16.98 23.70 14.84
C THR A 116 17.23 25.16 14.54
N GLY A 117 17.58 25.93 15.57
CA GLY A 117 17.77 27.36 15.49
C GLY A 117 17.83 28.00 16.87
N ALA A 118 18.12 29.30 16.93
CA ALA A 118 18.20 30.03 18.19
C ALA A 118 16.87 29.97 18.95
N GLY A 119 16.91 29.53 20.21
CA GLY A 119 15.74 29.44 21.09
C GLY A 119 14.88 28.19 20.91
N LEU A 120 15.25 27.25 20.04
CA LEU A 120 14.60 25.95 19.90
C LEU A 120 15.33 24.90 20.75
N ASN A 121 14.58 24.07 21.48
CA ASN A 121 15.12 22.97 22.29
C ASN A 121 14.93 21.64 21.55
N THR A 122 16.04 20.95 21.30
CA THR A 122 16.12 19.66 20.60
C THR A 122 17.00 18.66 21.35
N ASP A 123 17.11 18.78 22.68
CA ASP A 123 18.05 18.03 23.51
C ASP A 123 17.50 16.72 24.10
N GLU A 124 16.18 16.57 24.17
CA GLU A 124 15.50 15.48 24.89
C GLU A 124 14.48 14.74 24.01
N LEU A 125 14.82 14.51 22.74
CA LEU A 125 13.95 13.79 21.82
C LEU A 125 13.81 12.32 22.22
N ILE A 126 12.60 11.76 22.08
CA ILE A 126 12.35 10.33 22.31
C ILE A 126 11.97 9.69 20.98
N LEU A 127 12.92 9.01 20.35
CA LEU A 127 12.67 8.26 19.12
C LEU A 127 12.18 6.85 19.49
N LYS A 128 10.98 6.49 19.05
CA LYS A 128 10.36 5.20 19.39
C LYS A 128 10.46 4.24 18.22
N LEU A 129 10.96 3.03 18.46
CA LEU A 129 10.95 1.96 17.47
C LEU A 129 10.06 0.80 17.94
N ALA A 130 9.19 0.34 17.06
CA ALA A 130 8.33 -0.82 17.33
C ALA A 130 9.10 -2.12 17.10
N PRO A 131 9.07 -3.11 18.01
CA PRO A 131 9.61 -4.43 17.72
C PRO A 131 8.92 -5.03 16.50
N SER A 132 9.67 -5.60 15.56
CA SER A 132 9.09 -6.22 14.37
C SER A 132 8.49 -7.58 14.74
N ALA A 133 7.27 -7.83 14.30
CA ALA A 133 6.66 -9.15 14.38
C ALA A 133 7.01 -10.02 13.17
N ALA A 134 6.85 -11.33 13.31
CA ALA A 134 6.96 -12.31 12.24
C ALA A 134 5.75 -13.25 12.26
N LEU A 135 5.20 -13.51 11.07
CA LEU A 135 4.19 -14.53 10.85
C LEU A 135 4.82 -15.61 9.98
N VAL A 136 4.88 -16.83 10.50
CA VAL A 136 5.41 -18.00 9.79
C VAL A 136 4.38 -19.12 9.79
N GLY A 137 4.54 -20.09 8.93
CA GLY A 137 3.73 -21.30 8.98
C GLY A 137 4.05 -22.25 7.83
N LYS A 138 3.27 -23.31 7.75
CA LYS A 138 3.31 -24.28 6.66
C LYS A 138 1.94 -24.45 6.03
N VAL A 139 1.95 -24.76 4.74
CA VAL A 139 0.77 -25.23 4.02
C VAL A 139 0.92 -26.73 3.82
N LEU A 140 -0.03 -27.48 4.36
CA LEU A 140 -0.13 -28.93 4.27
C LEU A 140 -1.38 -29.32 3.48
N ASP A 141 -1.32 -30.45 2.77
CA ASP A 141 -2.50 -31.03 2.14
C ASP A 141 -3.33 -31.88 3.12
N GLU A 142 -4.37 -32.55 2.61
CA GLU A 142 -5.25 -33.40 3.42
C GLU A 142 -4.53 -34.61 4.03
N SER A 143 -3.42 -35.05 3.44
CA SER A 143 -2.57 -36.14 3.94
C SER A 143 -1.56 -35.66 5.00
N GLY A 144 -1.39 -34.34 5.12
CA GLY A 144 -0.39 -33.71 5.99
C GLY A 144 0.96 -33.51 5.30
N ASP A 145 1.03 -33.72 3.98
CA ASP A 145 2.24 -33.50 3.21
C ASP A 145 2.40 -32.03 2.85
N PRO A 146 3.63 -31.49 2.78
CA PRO A 146 3.83 -30.08 2.48
C PRO A 146 3.47 -29.70 1.04
N VAL A 147 2.71 -28.62 0.90
CA VAL A 147 2.32 -28.07 -0.41
C VAL A 147 3.30 -27.00 -0.82
N ARG A 148 4.13 -27.30 -1.83
CA ARG A 148 5.04 -26.34 -2.47
C ARG A 148 4.32 -25.42 -3.45
N GLN A 149 4.90 -24.25 -3.68
CA GLN A 149 4.42 -23.28 -4.67
C GLN A 149 2.97 -22.79 -4.47
N ALA A 150 2.41 -22.98 -3.26
CA ALA A 150 1.14 -22.38 -2.90
C ALA A 150 1.31 -20.88 -2.72
N GLN A 151 0.38 -20.09 -3.26
CA GLN A 151 0.37 -18.65 -3.08
C GLN A 151 -0.27 -18.33 -1.73
N VAL A 152 0.50 -17.71 -0.83
CA VAL A 152 0.03 -17.25 0.46
C VAL A 152 -0.10 -15.74 0.40
N THR A 153 -1.31 -15.22 0.61
CA THR A 153 -1.60 -13.79 0.55
C THR A 153 -1.89 -13.25 1.94
N LEU A 154 -1.09 -12.28 2.36
CA LEU A 154 -1.30 -11.53 3.59
C LEU A 154 -2.07 -10.24 3.26
N TRP A 155 -3.22 -10.09 3.89
CA TRP A 155 -4.11 -8.94 3.79
C TRP A 155 -3.99 -8.11 5.06
N ARG A 156 -4.23 -6.81 4.96
CA ARG A 156 -4.14 -5.86 6.07
C ARG A 156 -5.35 -4.94 6.05
N ASP A 157 -5.89 -4.63 7.23
CA ASP A 157 -6.76 -3.47 7.41
C ASP A 157 -5.92 -2.18 7.29
N ASP A 158 -6.10 -1.48 6.17
CA ASP A 158 -5.45 -0.23 5.84
C ASP A 158 -6.37 0.96 6.14
N HIS A 159 -5.89 1.86 6.98
CA HIS A 159 -6.59 3.09 7.37
C HIS A 159 -6.00 4.34 6.71
N SER A 160 -4.89 4.22 5.97
CA SER A 160 -4.10 5.36 5.49
C SER A 160 -4.86 6.32 4.55
N ALA A 161 -5.93 5.84 3.90
CA ALA A 161 -6.81 6.66 3.05
C ALA A 161 -7.99 7.31 3.82
N GLY A 162 -7.97 7.27 5.15
CA GLY A 162 -9.03 7.80 6.03
C GLY A 162 -10.33 7.00 5.99
N LEU A 163 -10.29 5.78 5.46
CA LEU A 163 -11.31 4.74 5.57
C LEU A 163 -10.60 3.40 5.71
N SER A 164 -11.06 2.63 6.68
CA SER A 164 -10.68 1.22 6.87
C SER A 164 -11.04 0.40 5.63
N ARG A 165 -10.08 -0.37 5.11
CA ARG A 165 -10.23 -1.31 3.99
C ARG A 165 -9.29 -2.47 4.15
N ILE A 166 -9.74 -3.67 3.82
CA ILE A 166 -8.89 -4.85 3.81
C ILE A 166 -8.27 -4.97 2.42
N VAL A 167 -6.99 -4.62 2.32
CA VAL A 167 -6.23 -4.62 1.08
C VAL A 167 -5.13 -5.67 1.11
N ARG A 168 -4.72 -6.11 -0.08
CA ARG A 168 -3.57 -7.00 -0.22
C ARG A 168 -2.31 -6.29 0.23
N PHE A 169 -1.63 -6.83 1.23
CA PHE A 169 -0.39 -6.26 1.77
C PHE A 169 0.84 -6.91 1.15
N ARG A 170 0.93 -8.25 1.19
CA ARG A 170 2.05 -9.02 0.61
C ARG A 170 1.56 -10.36 0.07
N ILE A 171 2.34 -10.91 -0.85
CA ILE A 171 2.18 -12.28 -1.35
C ILE A 171 3.52 -12.98 -1.20
N GLU A 172 3.48 -14.20 -0.69
CA GLU A 172 4.62 -15.12 -0.66
C GLU A 172 4.23 -16.44 -1.34
N THR A 173 5.22 -17.26 -1.65
CA THR A 173 5.02 -18.58 -2.24
C THR A 173 5.73 -19.62 -1.37
N THR A 174 5.05 -20.73 -1.06
CA THR A 174 5.64 -21.75 -0.19
C THR A 174 6.86 -22.42 -0.81
N ASP A 175 7.85 -22.72 0.05
CA ASP A 175 9.04 -23.48 -0.34
C ASP A 175 8.76 -24.98 -0.53
N ASP A 176 9.82 -25.77 -0.75
CA ASP A 176 9.73 -27.23 -0.91
C ASP A 176 9.31 -27.99 0.36
N ARG A 177 9.31 -27.33 1.51
CA ARG A 177 8.81 -27.82 2.80
C ARG A 177 7.44 -27.23 3.13
N GLY A 178 6.78 -26.61 2.15
CA GLY A 178 5.48 -25.95 2.31
C GLY A 178 5.52 -24.72 3.21
N ALA A 179 6.71 -24.23 3.59
CA ALA A 179 6.86 -23.16 4.56
C ALA A 179 6.73 -21.78 3.90
N TYR A 180 6.19 -20.82 4.65
CA TYR A 180 6.10 -19.42 4.27
C TYR A 180 6.47 -18.51 5.46
N GLU A 181 6.89 -17.28 5.16
CA GLU A 181 7.29 -16.29 6.17
C GLU A 181 6.95 -14.87 5.72
N PHE A 182 6.28 -14.12 6.59
CA PHE A 182 6.06 -12.69 6.45
C PHE A 182 6.81 -11.95 7.56
N THR A 183 7.84 -11.22 7.17
CA THR A 183 8.65 -10.39 8.07
C THR A 183 9.28 -9.21 7.29
N PRO A 184 9.52 -8.05 7.91
CA PRO A 184 8.99 -7.64 9.21
C PRO A 184 7.53 -7.20 9.11
N LEU A 185 6.76 -7.39 10.19
CA LEU A 185 5.37 -6.92 10.32
C LEU A 185 5.25 -5.89 11.45
N ASP A 186 4.51 -4.82 11.19
CA ASP A 186 4.05 -3.86 12.18
C ASP A 186 2.85 -4.43 12.98
N SER A 187 2.47 -3.75 14.06
CA SER A 187 1.26 -4.11 14.79
C SER A 187 0.02 -3.75 13.98
N GLY A 188 -0.96 -4.64 13.93
CA GLY A 188 -2.18 -4.42 13.15
C GLY A 188 -3.11 -5.62 13.14
N SER A 189 -4.21 -5.48 12.41
CA SER A 189 -5.13 -6.57 12.09
C SER A 189 -4.86 -7.06 10.67
N TYR A 190 -4.55 -8.34 10.56
CA TYR A 190 -4.23 -8.99 9.28
C TYR A 190 -5.19 -10.13 8.99
N PHE A 191 -5.26 -10.55 7.73
CA PHE A 191 -5.93 -11.77 7.31
C PHE A 191 -4.99 -12.55 6.41
N LEU A 192 -5.17 -13.86 6.34
CA LEU A 192 -4.27 -14.73 5.61
C LEU A 192 -5.07 -15.73 4.79
N SER A 193 -4.73 -15.86 3.52
CA SER A 193 -5.34 -16.82 2.60
C SER A 193 -4.30 -17.59 1.81
N VAL A 194 -4.69 -18.78 1.36
CA VAL A 194 -3.88 -19.67 0.51
C VAL A 194 -4.68 -20.04 -0.74
N THR A 195 -4.04 -19.93 -1.90
CA THR A 195 -4.56 -20.40 -3.19
C THR A 195 -3.51 -21.26 -3.90
N THR A 196 -3.94 -22.44 -4.37
CA THR A 196 -3.09 -23.39 -5.10
C THR A 196 -3.95 -24.50 -5.72
N SER A 197 -3.35 -25.34 -6.56
CA SER A 197 -4.00 -26.53 -7.12
C SER A 197 -3.44 -27.81 -6.50
N PRO A 198 -4.24 -28.89 -6.35
CA PRO A 198 -3.73 -30.17 -5.88
C PRO A 198 -2.77 -30.76 -6.92
N TRP A 199 -1.59 -31.20 -6.48
CA TRP A 199 -0.55 -31.69 -7.39
C TRP A 199 -0.95 -32.98 -8.12
N TYR A 200 -1.85 -33.76 -7.53
CA TYR A 200 -2.37 -35.02 -8.05
C TYR A 200 -3.67 -34.86 -8.84
N ALA A 201 -4.25 -33.65 -8.88
CA ALA A 201 -5.53 -33.43 -9.53
C ALA A 201 -5.42 -33.73 -11.02
N VAL A 202 -6.40 -34.49 -11.52
CA VAL A 202 -6.54 -34.79 -12.94
C VAL A 202 -7.97 -34.45 -13.33
N HIS A 203 -8.11 -33.44 -14.17
CA HIS A 203 -9.41 -33.02 -14.69
C HIS A 203 -9.63 -33.66 -16.05
N PRO A 204 -10.52 -34.67 -16.18
CA PRO A 204 -10.77 -35.30 -17.46
C PRO A 204 -11.36 -34.27 -18.45
N PRO A 205 -10.84 -34.17 -19.68
CA PRO A 205 -11.50 -33.38 -20.70
C PRO A 205 -12.87 -33.99 -20.99
N SER A 206 -13.91 -33.18 -21.08
CA SER A 206 -15.28 -33.68 -21.27
C SER A 206 -15.57 -34.26 -22.65
N ILE A 207 -14.60 -34.23 -23.58
CA ILE A 207 -14.72 -34.82 -24.91
C ILE A 207 -14.08 -36.21 -24.91
N ALA A 208 -14.84 -37.23 -25.33
CA ALA A 208 -14.24 -38.39 -25.96
C ALA A 208 -13.76 -37.95 -27.35
N GLN A 209 -12.44 -37.76 -27.52
CA GLN A 209 -11.85 -37.51 -28.83
C GLN A 209 -12.29 -38.63 -29.78
N GLU A 210 -12.80 -38.33 -30.99
CA GLU A 210 -13.30 -39.36 -31.92
C GLU A 210 -12.24 -40.45 -32.11
N GLY A 211 -12.56 -41.69 -31.71
CA GLY A 211 -11.66 -42.84 -31.78
C GLY A 211 -10.79 -43.11 -30.55
N MET A 212 -10.83 -42.27 -29.51
CA MET A 212 -10.21 -42.56 -28.20
C MET A 212 -11.30 -42.82 -27.15
N PRO A 213 -11.20 -43.91 -26.35
CA PRO A 213 -12.08 -44.08 -25.21
C PRO A 213 -11.91 -42.91 -24.24
N PRO A 214 -12.99 -42.41 -23.59
CA PRO A 214 -12.86 -41.36 -22.59
C PRO A 214 -11.85 -41.80 -21.54
N ALA A 215 -10.96 -40.89 -21.14
CA ALA A 215 -10.03 -41.15 -20.06
C ALA A 215 -10.85 -41.52 -18.82
N ALA A 216 -10.75 -42.77 -18.38
CA ALA A 216 -11.38 -43.20 -17.13
C ALA A 216 -10.54 -42.66 -15.98
N VAL A 217 -10.82 -41.41 -15.59
CA VAL A 217 -10.22 -40.78 -14.42
C VAL A 217 -11.06 -41.15 -13.20
N ASP A 218 -10.39 -41.59 -12.13
CA ASP A 218 -11.05 -41.80 -10.85
C ASP A 218 -11.59 -40.46 -10.34
N ARG A 219 -12.86 -40.42 -9.90
CA ARG A 219 -13.48 -39.18 -9.38
C ARG A 219 -12.74 -38.62 -8.17
N SER A 220 -11.97 -39.44 -7.45
CA SER A 220 -11.12 -38.96 -6.35
C SER A 220 -9.98 -38.05 -6.81
N LEU A 221 -9.63 -38.06 -8.09
CA LEU A 221 -8.59 -37.21 -8.68
C LEU A 221 -9.15 -35.91 -9.27
N ASP A 222 -10.48 -35.83 -9.45
CA ASP A 222 -11.14 -34.68 -10.04
C ASP A 222 -11.58 -33.70 -8.94
N VAL A 223 -10.59 -33.06 -8.34
CA VAL A 223 -10.74 -32.21 -7.15
C VAL A 223 -9.94 -30.94 -7.26
N VAL A 224 -10.34 -29.93 -6.51
CA VAL A 224 -9.65 -28.63 -6.43
C VAL A 224 -9.52 -28.20 -4.97
N TYR A 225 -8.54 -27.36 -4.67
CA TYR A 225 -8.53 -26.65 -3.39
C TYR A 225 -9.30 -25.33 -3.53
N PRO A 226 -10.35 -25.10 -2.71
CA PRO A 226 -10.94 -23.77 -2.64
C PRO A 226 -9.91 -22.80 -2.02
N PRO A 227 -10.02 -21.48 -2.29
CA PRO A 227 -9.31 -20.48 -1.49
C PRO A 227 -9.56 -20.76 -0.01
N THR A 228 -8.49 -20.87 0.76
CA THR A 228 -8.57 -21.22 2.19
C THR A 228 -8.02 -20.07 3.01
N PHE A 229 -8.84 -19.47 3.84
CA PHE A 229 -8.47 -18.48 4.84
C PHE A 229 -8.01 -19.17 6.13
N TYR A 230 -7.24 -18.47 6.94
CA TYR A 230 -6.80 -18.98 8.23
C TYR A 230 -7.99 -19.47 9.06
N GLU A 231 -7.81 -20.58 9.81
CA GLU A 231 -8.86 -21.37 10.46
C GLU A 231 -9.80 -22.16 9.53
N GLY A 232 -9.53 -22.19 8.22
CA GLY A 232 -10.19 -23.09 7.26
C GLY A 232 -11.44 -22.54 6.60
N ALA A 233 -11.79 -21.26 6.81
CA ALA A 233 -12.87 -20.61 6.08
C ALA A 233 -12.58 -20.57 4.57
N THR A 234 -13.60 -20.70 3.73
CA THR A 234 -13.44 -20.67 2.26
C THR A 234 -14.05 -19.41 1.62
N GLU A 235 -14.64 -18.54 2.43
CA GLU A 235 -15.20 -17.26 2.04
C GLU A 235 -14.49 -16.13 2.79
N ALA A 236 -14.29 -14.99 2.13
CA ALA A 236 -13.62 -13.84 2.74
C ALA A 236 -14.44 -13.22 3.90
N GLU A 237 -15.77 -13.29 3.82
CA GLU A 237 -16.68 -12.77 4.85
C GLU A 237 -16.59 -13.55 6.17
N ASP A 238 -16.15 -14.82 6.10
CA ASP A 238 -15.99 -15.71 7.25
C ASP A 238 -14.54 -15.77 7.75
N ALA A 239 -13.63 -14.97 7.18
CA ALA A 239 -12.22 -14.99 7.54
C ALA A 239 -11.97 -14.36 8.92
N SER A 240 -11.25 -15.08 9.79
CA SER A 240 -10.89 -14.59 11.13
C SER A 240 -9.77 -13.54 11.06
N PRO A 241 -9.91 -12.37 11.74
CA PRO A 241 -8.82 -11.40 11.87
C PRO A 241 -7.71 -11.94 12.77
N ILE A 242 -6.46 -11.69 12.38
CA ILE A 242 -5.24 -12.08 13.08
C ILE A 242 -4.63 -10.81 13.70
N PRO A 243 -4.83 -10.56 15.01
CA PRO A 243 -4.22 -9.43 15.68
C PRO A 243 -2.73 -9.70 15.92
N ILE A 244 -1.86 -8.87 15.33
CA ILE A 244 -0.41 -8.94 15.51
C ILE A 244 0.04 -7.78 16.40
N ARG A 245 0.81 -8.08 17.45
CA ARG A 245 1.49 -7.08 18.29
C ARG A 245 2.97 -7.02 17.96
N GLY A 246 3.60 -5.88 18.26
CA GLY A 246 5.02 -5.70 18.01
C GLY A 246 5.87 -6.74 18.75
N GLY A 247 6.70 -7.47 18.00
CA GLY A 247 7.59 -8.50 18.52
C GLY A 247 6.97 -9.90 18.59
N ASP A 248 5.71 -10.06 18.20
CA ASP A 248 5.06 -11.38 18.12
C ASP A 248 5.78 -12.28 17.12
N ARG A 249 5.78 -13.58 17.42
CA ARG A 249 6.14 -14.63 16.46
C ARG A 249 5.01 -15.64 16.42
N LEU A 250 4.17 -15.54 15.40
CA LEU A 250 3.01 -16.40 15.22
C LEU A 250 3.36 -17.53 14.24
N GLU A 251 2.95 -18.74 14.58
CA GLU A 251 3.07 -19.93 13.72
C GLU A 251 1.66 -20.38 13.34
N LEU A 252 1.27 -20.14 12.08
CA LEU A 252 -0.07 -20.32 11.57
C LEU A 252 -0.06 -21.34 10.44
N ASP A 253 -0.40 -22.60 10.72
CA ASP A 253 -0.40 -23.62 9.69
C ASP A 253 -1.75 -23.68 8.95
N PHE A 254 -1.68 -24.01 7.66
CA PHE A 254 -2.83 -24.34 6.84
C PHE A 254 -2.89 -25.83 6.61
N ARG A 255 -4.11 -26.37 6.65
CA ARG A 255 -4.42 -27.68 6.10
C ARG A 255 -5.46 -27.51 5.01
N LEU A 256 -5.07 -27.75 3.77
CA LEU A 256 -5.95 -27.68 2.63
C LEU A 256 -6.85 -28.91 2.60
N ILE A 257 -8.11 -28.70 2.19
CA ILE A 257 -9.10 -29.76 2.05
C ILE A 257 -9.60 -29.70 0.60
N PRO A 258 -9.39 -30.76 -0.19
CA PRO A 258 -9.88 -30.78 -1.56
C PRO A 258 -11.40 -30.94 -1.56
N VAL A 259 -12.04 -30.25 -2.50
CA VAL A 259 -13.47 -30.42 -2.79
C VAL A 259 -13.63 -30.98 -4.20
N PRO A 260 -14.74 -31.71 -4.49
CA PRO A 260 -15.05 -32.11 -5.85
C PRO A 260 -14.99 -30.90 -6.79
N ALA A 261 -14.26 -31.06 -7.89
CA ALA A 261 -14.20 -30.03 -8.91
C ALA A 261 -15.56 -29.90 -9.60
N VAL A 262 -15.92 -28.68 -9.99
CA VAL A 262 -17.08 -28.44 -10.84
C VAL A 262 -16.61 -28.03 -12.23
N HIS A 263 -17.17 -28.68 -13.25
CA HIS A 263 -16.88 -28.40 -14.66
C HIS A 263 -17.96 -27.48 -15.21
N VAL A 264 -17.60 -26.25 -15.54
CA VAL A 264 -18.55 -25.25 -16.02
C VAL A 264 -18.34 -25.01 -17.50
N PHE A 265 -19.42 -25.08 -18.27
CA PHE A 265 -19.40 -24.95 -19.71
C PHE A 265 -19.96 -23.60 -20.13
N PHE A 266 -19.13 -22.79 -20.76
CA PHE A 266 -19.48 -21.47 -21.26
C PHE A 266 -19.77 -21.54 -22.76
N HIS A 267 -21.01 -21.29 -23.14
CA HIS A 267 -21.48 -21.23 -24.53
C HIS A 267 -21.35 -19.82 -25.09
N THR A 268 -20.46 -19.69 -26.08
CA THR A 268 -20.21 -18.49 -26.87
C THR A 268 -20.62 -18.75 -28.33
N ASP A 269 -20.47 -17.75 -29.21
CA ASP A 269 -20.73 -17.93 -30.64
C ASP A 269 -19.79 -19.03 -31.21
N PRO A 270 -20.33 -20.11 -31.81
CA PRO A 270 -19.53 -21.18 -32.41
C PRO A 270 -18.82 -20.77 -33.71
N LYS A 271 -19.16 -19.63 -34.31
CA LYS A 271 -18.53 -19.10 -35.53
C LYS A 271 -18.32 -17.59 -35.42
N PRO A 272 -17.48 -17.14 -34.49
CA PRO A 272 -17.31 -15.71 -34.26
C PRO A 272 -16.55 -15.08 -35.44
N GLU A 273 -16.99 -13.90 -35.88
CA GLU A 273 -16.31 -13.16 -36.95
C GLU A 273 -14.90 -12.70 -36.55
N ASN A 274 -14.69 -12.37 -35.27
CA ASN A 274 -13.45 -11.80 -34.75
C ASN A 274 -12.68 -12.73 -33.77
N GLY A 275 -12.97 -14.03 -33.77
CA GLY A 275 -12.37 -15.01 -32.86
C GLY A 275 -13.18 -15.20 -31.57
N TYR A 276 -12.88 -16.28 -30.84
CA TYR A 276 -13.70 -16.67 -29.68
C TYR A 276 -13.52 -15.73 -28.48
N GLN A 277 -14.63 -15.53 -27.76
CA GLN A 277 -14.62 -14.87 -26.46
C GLN A 277 -14.20 -15.88 -25.39
N MET A 278 -13.10 -15.60 -24.70
CA MET A 278 -12.56 -16.44 -23.63
C MET A 278 -13.20 -16.03 -22.30
N PRO A 279 -13.81 -16.98 -21.55
CA PRO A 279 -14.25 -16.73 -20.18
C PRO A 279 -13.06 -16.71 -19.21
N PHE A 280 -13.09 -15.73 -18.30
CA PHE A 280 -12.21 -15.64 -17.14
C PHE A 280 -13.05 -15.56 -15.87
N LEU A 281 -12.70 -16.38 -14.88
CA LEU A 281 -13.30 -16.33 -13.56
C LEU A 281 -12.51 -15.39 -12.67
N GLN A 282 -13.21 -14.48 -12.01
CA GLN A 282 -12.66 -13.60 -10.99
C GLN A 282 -13.41 -13.83 -9.70
N ARG A 283 -12.69 -13.77 -8.59
CA ARG A 283 -13.30 -13.84 -7.26
C ARG A 283 -12.92 -12.60 -6.49
N ARG A 284 -13.93 -12.00 -5.86
CA ARG A 284 -13.72 -10.87 -4.97
C ARG A 284 -13.29 -11.37 -3.61
N ILE A 285 -12.12 -10.95 -3.16
CA ILE A 285 -11.61 -11.26 -1.82
C ILE A 285 -11.41 -9.93 -1.10
N PHE A 286 -12.21 -9.73 -0.05
CA PHE A 286 -12.32 -8.45 0.66
C PHE A 286 -12.59 -7.27 -0.31
N ASP A 287 -11.79 -6.19 -0.21
CA ASP A 287 -11.87 -5.01 -1.08
C ASP A 287 -11.03 -5.14 -2.37
N GLY A 288 -10.37 -6.29 -2.57
CA GLY A 288 -9.56 -6.61 -3.75
C GLY A 288 -10.27 -7.53 -4.75
N VAL A 289 -9.73 -7.60 -5.97
CA VAL A 289 -10.12 -8.59 -6.97
C VAL A 289 -8.96 -9.57 -7.13
N GLU A 290 -9.20 -10.84 -6.87
CA GLU A 290 -8.25 -11.91 -7.18
C GLU A 290 -8.67 -12.56 -8.50
N ILE A 291 -7.82 -12.37 -9.51
CA ILE A 291 -7.98 -13.07 -10.77
C ILE A 291 -7.54 -14.50 -10.53
N GLN A 292 -8.50 -15.41 -10.48
CA GLN A 292 -8.20 -16.83 -10.56
C GLN A 292 -7.82 -17.09 -12.00
N ASN A 293 -6.53 -17.34 -12.25
CA ASN A 293 -6.11 -17.85 -13.54
C ASN A 293 -6.57 -19.31 -13.58
N PRO A 294 -7.62 -19.68 -14.33
CA PRO A 294 -8.03 -21.07 -14.36
C PRO A 294 -6.88 -21.84 -15.00
N GLY A 295 -6.24 -22.71 -14.23
CA GLY A 295 -5.15 -23.55 -14.73
C GLY A 295 -5.57 -24.39 -15.95
N ASP A 296 -6.87 -24.57 -16.17
CA ASP A 296 -7.45 -25.43 -17.20
C ASP A 296 -8.71 -24.83 -17.88
N SER A 297 -8.64 -23.61 -18.43
CA SER A 297 -9.68 -23.20 -19.42
C SER A 297 -9.41 -23.89 -20.75
N GLN A 298 -10.33 -24.76 -21.18
CA GLN A 298 -10.18 -25.57 -22.38
C GLN A 298 -11.38 -25.41 -23.32
N MET A 299 -11.13 -25.18 -24.61
CA MET A 299 -12.20 -25.19 -25.61
C MET A 299 -12.57 -26.64 -25.96
N VAL A 300 -13.76 -27.07 -25.57
CA VAL A 300 -14.22 -28.46 -25.76
C VAL A 300 -14.95 -28.68 -27.08
N SER A 301 -15.50 -27.62 -27.67
CA SER A 301 -15.98 -27.62 -29.05
C SER A 301 -16.00 -26.17 -29.55
N PRO A 302 -16.14 -25.91 -30.86
CA PRO A 302 -16.25 -24.55 -31.38
C PRO A 302 -17.28 -23.71 -30.59
N GLY A 303 -16.80 -22.70 -29.86
CA GLY A 303 -17.62 -21.80 -29.05
C GLY A 303 -17.99 -22.31 -27.66
N VAL A 304 -17.55 -23.49 -27.23
CA VAL A 304 -17.82 -24.02 -25.89
C VAL A 304 -16.54 -24.18 -25.09
N PHE A 305 -16.45 -23.46 -23.97
CA PHE A 305 -15.29 -23.50 -23.07
C PHE A 305 -15.64 -24.20 -21.78
N GLN A 306 -14.82 -25.17 -21.37
CA GLN A 306 -14.89 -25.78 -20.05
C GLN A 306 -13.89 -25.07 -19.13
N ILE A 307 -14.34 -24.63 -17.97
CA ILE A 307 -13.48 -24.22 -16.86
C ILE A 307 -13.74 -25.13 -15.67
N THR A 308 -12.66 -25.66 -15.11
CA THR A 308 -12.70 -26.42 -13.86
C THR A 308 -12.39 -25.51 -12.68
N THR A 309 -13.25 -25.49 -11.66
CA THR A 309 -13.11 -24.60 -10.50
C THR A 309 -13.73 -25.23 -9.25
N ALA A 310 -13.58 -24.57 -8.10
CA ALA A 310 -14.34 -24.88 -6.90
C ALA A 310 -15.74 -24.25 -6.99
N PRO A 311 -16.74 -24.80 -6.27
CA PRO A 311 -18.01 -24.11 -6.08
C PRO A 311 -17.84 -22.74 -5.43
N GLY A 312 -18.72 -21.79 -5.76
CA GLY A 312 -18.73 -20.45 -5.17
C GLY A 312 -19.28 -19.37 -6.09
N LYS A 313 -19.22 -18.12 -5.61
CA LYS A 313 -19.63 -16.93 -6.37
C LYS A 313 -18.44 -16.36 -7.14
N TYR A 314 -18.65 -16.13 -8.44
CA TYR A 314 -17.63 -15.64 -9.35
C TYR A 314 -18.17 -14.49 -10.20
N ASP A 315 -17.32 -13.50 -10.44
CA ASP A 315 -17.49 -12.55 -11.53
C ASP A 315 -16.87 -13.18 -12.78
N VAL A 316 -17.69 -13.45 -13.80
CA VAL A 316 -17.23 -14.01 -15.07
C VAL A 316 -17.08 -12.87 -16.07
N SER A 317 -15.86 -12.67 -16.58
CA SER A 317 -15.61 -11.77 -17.70
C SER A 317 -15.37 -12.57 -18.98
N LEU A 318 -16.15 -12.33 -20.02
CA LEU A 318 -15.84 -12.78 -21.38
C LEU A 318 -15.00 -11.72 -22.08
N SER A 319 -13.86 -12.10 -22.66
CA SER A 319 -13.06 -11.19 -23.47
C SER A 319 -12.55 -11.88 -24.74
N GLY A 320 -12.64 -11.22 -25.89
CA GLY A 320 -12.23 -11.78 -27.18
C GLY A 320 -11.78 -10.70 -28.16
N PRO A 321 -10.97 -11.04 -29.18
CA PRO A 321 -10.47 -10.05 -30.12
C PRO A 321 -11.63 -9.36 -30.87
N GLY A 322 -11.64 -8.04 -30.94
CA GLY A 322 -12.64 -7.28 -31.72
C GLY A 322 -14.10 -7.43 -31.28
N THR A 323 -14.35 -7.92 -30.05
CA THR A 323 -15.70 -8.08 -29.50
C THR A 323 -15.81 -7.41 -28.13
N GLY A 324 -16.95 -6.75 -27.90
CA GLY A 324 -17.45 -6.32 -26.59
C GLY A 324 -17.23 -7.39 -25.51
N SER A 325 -16.37 -7.15 -24.53
CA SER A 325 -16.33 -7.95 -23.31
C SER A 325 -17.69 -7.85 -22.61
N LYS A 326 -18.00 -8.86 -21.82
CA LYS A 326 -19.22 -8.92 -20.99
C LYS A 326 -18.82 -9.37 -19.61
N MET A 327 -19.49 -8.84 -18.58
CA MET A 327 -19.31 -9.30 -17.22
C MET A 327 -20.64 -9.76 -16.63
N MET A 328 -20.60 -10.83 -15.83
CA MET A 328 -21.75 -11.32 -15.09
C MET A 328 -21.33 -11.95 -13.77
N GLU A 329 -22.12 -11.72 -12.74
CA GLU A 329 -22.00 -12.46 -11.49
C GLU A 329 -22.71 -13.81 -11.66
N VAL A 330 -22.02 -14.89 -11.29
CA VAL A 330 -22.53 -16.26 -11.40
C VAL A 330 -22.27 -17.01 -10.10
N ASP A 331 -23.29 -17.71 -9.64
CA ASP A 331 -23.18 -18.69 -8.57
C ASP A 331 -22.95 -20.08 -9.17
N ILE A 332 -21.75 -20.62 -8.98
CA ILE A 332 -21.32 -21.91 -9.53
C ILE A 332 -21.44 -22.95 -8.42
N ASN A 333 -22.47 -23.81 -8.49
CA ASN A 333 -22.79 -24.76 -7.42
C ASN A 333 -23.08 -26.18 -7.92
N GLN A 334 -23.06 -26.41 -9.23
CA GLN A 334 -23.39 -27.70 -9.83
C GLN A 334 -22.30 -28.13 -10.80
N ASP A 335 -21.97 -29.42 -10.78
CA ASP A 335 -21.11 -29.98 -11.81
C ASP A 335 -21.83 -29.99 -13.17
N ARG A 336 -21.07 -29.78 -14.25
CA ARG A 336 -21.57 -29.63 -15.63
C ARG A 336 -22.58 -28.49 -15.79
N GLN A 337 -22.40 -27.40 -15.06
CA GLN A 337 -23.26 -26.22 -15.19
C GLN A 337 -23.04 -25.57 -16.55
N GLU A 338 -24.11 -25.52 -17.35
CA GLU A 338 -24.14 -24.89 -18.67
C GLU A 338 -24.51 -23.40 -18.51
N LEU A 339 -23.62 -22.51 -18.96
CA LEU A 339 -23.80 -21.07 -18.90
C LEU A 339 -23.74 -20.49 -20.30
N THR A 340 -24.74 -19.71 -20.67
CA THR A 340 -24.72 -18.90 -21.89
C THR A 340 -24.53 -17.46 -21.47
N PRO A 341 -23.32 -16.87 -21.57
CA PRO A 341 -23.07 -15.58 -20.95
C PRO A 341 -23.68 -14.39 -21.72
N SER A 342 -24.61 -14.66 -22.64
CA SER A 342 -25.24 -13.66 -23.52
C SER A 342 -26.12 -12.66 -22.76
N SER A 343 -26.56 -12.98 -21.54
CA SER A 343 -27.35 -12.11 -20.65
C SER A 343 -26.53 -11.16 -19.77
N GLY A 344 -25.19 -11.21 -19.83
CA GLY A 344 -24.34 -10.26 -19.12
C GLY A 344 -24.52 -8.84 -19.66
N GLU A 345 -24.32 -7.84 -18.81
CA GLU A 345 -24.34 -6.45 -19.27
C GLU A 345 -23.21 -6.24 -20.28
N ALA A 346 -23.56 -5.68 -21.46
CA ALA A 346 -22.57 -5.33 -22.46
C ALA A 346 -21.63 -4.28 -21.87
N LEU A 347 -20.33 -4.59 -21.81
CA LEU A 347 -19.34 -3.60 -21.45
C LEU A 347 -19.27 -2.55 -22.58
N SER A 348 -18.95 -1.33 -22.21
CA SER A 348 -18.84 -0.22 -23.14
C SER A 348 -17.39 0.11 -23.37
N SER A 349 -17.02 0.33 -24.63
CA SER A 349 -15.70 0.86 -24.94
C SER A 349 -15.60 2.30 -24.45
N VAL A 350 -14.62 2.57 -23.58
CA VAL A 350 -14.41 3.90 -23.01
C VAL A 350 -13.03 4.40 -23.40
N SER A 351 -12.99 5.53 -24.08
CA SER A 351 -11.75 6.24 -24.40
C SER A 351 -11.79 7.66 -23.85
N ALA A 352 -10.61 8.21 -23.57
CA ALA A 352 -10.50 9.59 -23.16
C ALA A 352 -9.31 10.31 -23.80
N SER A 353 -9.51 11.59 -24.08
CA SER A 353 -8.45 12.54 -24.44
C SER A 353 -8.19 13.44 -23.24
N VAL A 354 -6.93 13.58 -22.87
CA VAL A 354 -6.46 14.26 -21.67
C VAL A 354 -5.79 15.57 -22.08
N HIS A 355 -6.29 16.66 -21.50
CA HIS A 355 -5.82 18.01 -21.73
C HIS A 355 -5.22 18.56 -20.43
N LEU A 356 -3.93 18.88 -20.47
CA LEU A 356 -3.24 19.59 -19.40
C LEU A 356 -3.24 21.10 -19.68
N PRO A 357 -3.22 21.95 -18.65
CA PRO A 357 -3.14 23.39 -18.82
C PRO A 357 -1.70 23.80 -19.17
N GLY A 358 -1.50 24.32 -20.40
CA GLY A 358 -0.23 24.88 -20.87
C GLY A 358 0.60 23.94 -21.75
N ASP A 359 1.55 24.52 -22.50
CA ASP A 359 2.57 23.76 -23.25
C ASP A 359 3.67 23.30 -22.29
N GLU A 360 3.40 22.23 -21.52
CA GLU A 360 4.43 21.62 -20.68
C GLU A 360 5.51 20.95 -21.56
N THR A 361 6.78 21.33 -21.36
CA THR A 361 7.93 20.82 -22.13
C THR A 361 8.24 19.35 -21.88
N GLN A 362 7.65 18.76 -20.82
CA GLN A 362 7.63 17.34 -20.54
C GLN A 362 6.23 16.93 -20.11
N SER A 363 5.60 16.01 -20.84
CA SER A 363 4.32 15.44 -20.43
C SER A 363 4.53 14.51 -19.23
N PRO A 364 3.86 14.72 -18.09
CA PRO A 364 3.98 13.86 -16.93
C PRO A 364 3.48 12.45 -17.23
N GLN A 365 4.01 11.46 -16.53
CA GLN A 365 3.48 10.11 -16.58
C GLN A 365 2.14 10.09 -15.84
N LEU A 366 1.04 9.94 -16.58
CA LEU A 366 -0.30 9.90 -15.99
C LEU A 366 -0.89 8.50 -16.06
N PHE A 367 -1.56 8.09 -15.00
CA PHE A 367 -2.44 6.93 -14.94
C PHE A 367 -3.85 7.41 -14.61
N LEU A 368 -4.83 6.96 -15.38
CA LEU A 368 -6.23 7.20 -15.07
C LEU A 368 -6.84 5.93 -14.48
N MET A 369 -7.60 6.10 -13.41
CA MET A 369 -8.27 5.03 -12.68
C MET A 369 -9.77 5.27 -12.64
N PHE A 370 -10.54 4.26 -13.03
CA PHE A 370 -11.99 4.22 -12.84
C PHE A 370 -12.28 3.59 -11.49
N ARG A 371 -12.97 4.31 -10.62
CA ARG A 371 -13.43 3.80 -9.33
C ARG A 371 -14.94 3.71 -9.30
N ASP A 372 -15.47 2.59 -8.83
CA ASP A 372 -16.91 2.45 -8.64
C ASP A 372 -17.38 3.19 -7.36
N PRO A 373 -18.69 3.19 -7.03
CA PRO A 373 -19.20 3.86 -5.82
C PRO A 373 -18.68 3.26 -4.51
N GLN A 374 -18.24 2.00 -4.53
CA GLN A 374 -17.56 1.31 -3.43
C GLN A 374 -16.06 1.64 -3.39
N ARG A 375 -15.59 2.51 -4.31
CA ARG A 375 -14.22 3.02 -4.46
C ARG A 375 -13.20 1.93 -4.78
N ARG A 376 -13.65 0.87 -5.43
CA ARG A 376 -12.81 -0.19 -5.98
C ARG A 376 -12.33 0.26 -7.35
N THR A 377 -11.05 0.06 -7.64
CA THR A 377 -10.50 0.37 -8.97
C THR A 377 -10.94 -0.71 -9.95
N VAL A 378 -11.78 -0.33 -10.92
CA VAL A 378 -12.32 -1.21 -11.97
C VAL A 378 -11.41 -1.26 -13.19
N ALA A 379 -10.78 -0.14 -13.53
CA ALA A 379 -9.77 -0.08 -14.56
C ALA A 379 -8.69 0.94 -14.21
N ALA A 380 -7.45 0.65 -14.55
CA ALA A 380 -6.34 1.58 -14.48
C ALA A 380 -5.51 1.48 -15.75
N ARG A 381 -5.29 2.60 -16.42
CA ARG A 381 -4.50 2.67 -17.66
C ARG A 381 -3.58 3.87 -17.66
N GLN A 382 -2.39 3.68 -18.22
CA GLN A 382 -1.47 4.78 -18.47
C GLN A 382 -1.99 5.62 -19.64
N VAL A 383 -1.87 6.93 -19.53
CA VAL A 383 -2.13 7.87 -20.62
C VAL A 383 -0.93 7.85 -21.59
N SER A 384 -1.20 7.80 -22.89
CA SER A 384 -0.16 7.84 -23.92
C SER A 384 0.51 9.21 -23.97
N GLY A 385 1.67 9.30 -24.63
CA GLY A 385 2.37 10.57 -24.85
C GLY A 385 1.59 11.59 -25.69
N GLU A 386 0.55 11.16 -26.41
CA GLU A 386 -0.38 12.05 -27.13
C GLU A 386 -1.55 12.54 -26.25
N GLY A 387 -1.55 12.21 -24.96
CA GLY A 387 -2.66 12.52 -24.07
C GLY A 387 -3.90 11.64 -24.30
N LYS A 388 -3.79 10.48 -24.94
CA LYS A 388 -4.93 9.58 -25.17
C LYS A 388 -4.88 8.36 -24.26
N VAL A 389 -6.04 7.89 -23.84
CA VAL A 389 -6.18 6.63 -23.12
C VAL A 389 -7.34 5.84 -23.70
N ASP A 390 -7.14 4.54 -23.83
CA ASP A 390 -8.19 3.58 -24.11
C ASP A 390 -8.31 2.68 -22.89
N PHE A 391 -9.44 2.77 -22.20
CA PHE A 391 -9.73 1.92 -21.05
C PHE A 391 -10.13 0.51 -21.47
N GLY A 392 -10.39 0.32 -22.76
CA GLY A 392 -11.06 -0.84 -23.29
C GLY A 392 -12.49 -0.86 -22.78
N GLU A 393 -12.89 -2.01 -22.26
CA GLU A 393 -14.29 -2.31 -22.03
C GLU A 393 -14.62 -2.24 -20.55
N ILE A 394 -15.51 -1.31 -20.22
CA ILE A 394 -15.90 -0.97 -18.84
C ILE A 394 -17.36 -1.35 -18.62
N PRO A 395 -17.71 -1.99 -17.48
CA PRO A 395 -19.11 -2.29 -17.16
C PRO A 395 -19.98 -1.05 -17.10
N ALA A 396 -21.26 -1.21 -17.38
CA ALA A 396 -22.21 -0.13 -17.15
C ALA A 396 -22.22 0.26 -15.67
N GLY A 397 -22.35 1.54 -15.39
CA GLY A 397 -22.24 2.01 -14.02
C GLY A 397 -21.94 3.49 -13.92
N THR A 398 -21.75 3.93 -12.68
CA THR A 398 -21.31 5.29 -12.36
C THR A 398 -19.95 5.18 -11.70
N TYR A 399 -18.99 5.91 -12.24
CA TYR A 399 -17.58 5.81 -11.83
C TYR A 399 -17.02 7.18 -11.51
N ASP A 400 -16.11 7.25 -10.55
CA ASP A 400 -15.26 8.39 -10.32
C ASP A 400 -13.92 8.18 -11.04
N LEU A 401 -13.51 9.14 -11.88
CA LEU A 401 -12.19 9.15 -12.49
C LEU A 401 -11.18 9.79 -11.55
N GLN A 402 -10.11 9.06 -11.27
CA GLN A 402 -8.96 9.56 -10.53
C GLN A 402 -7.71 9.58 -11.42
N VAL A 403 -6.88 10.60 -11.23
CA VAL A 403 -5.55 10.69 -11.85
C VAL A 403 -4.50 10.29 -10.82
N GLY A 404 -3.60 9.40 -11.21
CA GLY A 404 -2.36 9.11 -10.49
C GLY A 404 -1.16 9.51 -11.33
N SER A 405 -0.10 9.99 -10.70
CA SER A 405 1.17 10.29 -11.36
C SER A 405 2.32 10.18 -10.35
N PRO A 406 3.49 9.66 -10.74
CA PRO A 406 4.69 9.77 -9.92
C PRO A 406 5.25 11.19 -9.89
N ASP A 407 4.90 12.04 -10.86
CA ASP A 407 5.49 13.37 -11.06
C ASP A 407 4.78 14.47 -10.26
N GLY A 408 3.61 14.18 -9.69
CA GLY A 408 2.85 15.15 -8.90
C GLY A 408 1.39 14.75 -8.70
N MET A 409 0.62 15.65 -8.07
CA MET A 409 -0.82 15.46 -7.92
C MET A 409 -1.56 16.14 -9.06
N PHE A 410 -2.53 15.44 -9.62
CA PHE A 410 -3.45 15.97 -10.62
C PHE A 410 -4.88 15.65 -10.20
N SER A 411 -5.83 16.52 -10.58
CA SER A 411 -7.26 16.24 -10.46
C SER A 411 -7.98 16.53 -11.77
N VAL A 412 -9.14 15.91 -11.94
CA VAL A 412 -10.04 16.17 -13.07
C VAL A 412 -10.84 17.43 -12.76
N ALA A 413 -10.53 18.53 -13.44
CA ALA A 413 -11.26 19.78 -13.27
C ALA A 413 -12.59 19.76 -14.02
N ARG A 414 -12.62 19.10 -15.19
CA ARG A 414 -13.78 19.06 -16.07
C ARG A 414 -13.76 17.81 -16.94
N ILE A 415 -14.95 17.23 -17.12
CA ILE A 415 -15.21 16.18 -18.10
C ILE A 415 -16.18 16.75 -19.14
N SER A 416 -15.87 16.57 -20.42
CA SER A 416 -16.75 16.89 -21.54
C SER A 416 -17.07 15.61 -22.32
N SER A 417 -18.34 15.38 -22.60
CA SER A 417 -18.82 14.26 -23.42
C SER A 417 -19.83 14.77 -24.44
N GLU A 418 -19.60 14.50 -25.74
CA GLU A 418 -20.45 14.97 -26.84
C GLU A 418 -20.71 16.49 -26.84
N GLY A 419 -19.75 17.29 -26.35
CA GLY A 419 -19.89 18.74 -26.22
C GLY A 419 -20.78 19.20 -25.05
N ARG A 420 -21.25 18.28 -24.19
CA ARG A 420 -21.88 18.60 -22.91
C ARG A 420 -20.85 18.51 -21.80
N ASP A 421 -20.72 19.60 -21.06
CA ASP A 421 -19.85 19.66 -19.90
C ASP A 421 -20.54 19.09 -18.67
N THR A 422 -19.85 18.20 -17.99
CA THR A 422 -20.18 17.79 -16.63
C THR A 422 -19.11 18.32 -15.69
N SER A 423 -19.54 19.09 -14.69
CA SER A 423 -18.67 19.51 -13.58
C SER A 423 -18.39 18.32 -12.66
N GLY A 424 -17.13 18.14 -12.27
CA GLY A 424 -16.68 17.08 -11.38
C GLY A 424 -15.88 15.98 -12.09
N HIS A 425 -15.76 14.84 -11.41
CA HIS A 425 -14.96 13.68 -11.85
C HIS A 425 -15.80 12.41 -12.04
N THR A 426 -17.12 12.49 -11.92
CA THR A 426 -18.02 11.34 -12.06
C THR A 426 -18.44 11.16 -13.52
N LEU A 427 -18.35 9.94 -14.01
CA LEU A 427 -18.72 9.53 -15.36
C LEU A 427 -19.74 8.40 -15.30
N LYS A 428 -20.82 8.53 -16.08
CA LYS A 428 -21.82 7.47 -16.25
C LYS A 428 -21.56 6.69 -17.53
N VAL A 429 -21.31 5.40 -17.40
CA VAL A 429 -21.15 4.47 -18.51
C VAL A 429 -22.48 3.74 -18.72
N THR A 430 -23.04 3.85 -19.93
CA THR A 430 -24.31 3.19 -20.31
C THR A 430 -23.99 1.88 -21.03
N PRO A 431 -24.73 0.77 -20.82
CA PRO A 431 -24.41 -0.53 -21.41
C PRO A 431 -24.30 -0.48 -22.94
N GLY A 432 -23.28 -1.14 -23.49
CA GLY A 432 -23.07 -1.33 -24.93
C GLY A 432 -22.92 -0.06 -25.78
N SER A 433 -22.70 1.09 -25.16
CA SER A 433 -22.60 2.40 -25.84
C SER A 433 -21.17 2.93 -25.75
N PRO A 434 -20.43 3.02 -26.87
CA PRO A 434 -19.10 3.62 -26.88
C PRO A 434 -19.12 5.03 -26.29
N LEU A 435 -18.16 5.33 -25.42
CA LEU A 435 -18.07 6.59 -24.72
C LEU A 435 -16.69 7.20 -24.92
N SER A 436 -16.64 8.35 -25.59
CA SER A 436 -15.44 9.16 -25.72
C SER A 436 -15.60 10.44 -24.89
N VAL A 437 -14.61 10.75 -24.06
CA VAL A 437 -14.62 11.95 -23.21
C VAL A 437 -13.35 12.78 -23.33
N ASP A 438 -13.48 14.09 -23.19
CA ASP A 438 -12.37 15.01 -23.00
C ASP A 438 -12.23 15.32 -21.51
N LEU A 439 -11.04 15.04 -20.96
CA LEU A 439 -10.68 15.26 -19.57
C LEU A 439 -9.74 16.44 -19.49
N TYR A 440 -10.14 17.49 -18.80
CA TYR A 440 -9.29 18.64 -18.51
C TYR A 440 -8.74 18.49 -17.10
N LEU A 441 -7.44 18.29 -17.00
CA LEU A 441 -6.77 18.08 -15.73
C LEU A 441 -6.27 19.40 -15.17
N VAL A 442 -6.05 19.42 -13.86
CA VAL A 442 -5.37 20.51 -13.16
C VAL A 442 -4.32 19.92 -12.24
N GLY A 443 -3.08 20.41 -12.37
CA GLY A 443 -1.97 20.03 -11.49
C GLY A 443 -2.03 20.77 -10.16
N GLY A 444 -1.64 20.09 -9.09
CA GLY A 444 -1.36 20.72 -7.81
C GLY A 444 0.02 21.34 -7.83
N SER A 445 0.13 22.63 -8.10
CA SER A 445 1.40 23.36 -8.20
C SER A 445 1.71 24.24 -6.97
N ALA A 446 0.72 24.53 -6.14
CA ALA A 446 0.89 25.39 -4.97
C ALA A 446 1.27 24.60 -3.71
N SER A 447 2.02 25.24 -2.82
CA SER A 447 2.21 24.78 -1.45
C SER A 447 1.42 25.67 -0.48
N VAL A 448 0.83 25.08 0.55
CA VAL A 448 0.18 25.83 1.63
C VAL A 448 1.00 25.65 2.90
N GLU A 449 1.49 26.76 3.45
CA GLU A 449 2.37 26.78 4.62
C GLU A 449 1.74 27.52 5.79
N GLY A 450 1.93 27.01 7.00
CA GLY A 450 1.39 27.63 8.20
C GLY A 450 2.05 27.09 9.47
N PHE A 451 1.44 27.43 10.60
CA PHE A 451 1.83 26.94 11.92
C PHE A 451 0.61 26.40 12.65
N ALA A 452 0.76 25.28 13.35
CA ALA A 452 -0.21 24.71 14.25
C ALA A 452 0.14 25.07 15.70
N LYS A 453 -0.83 25.61 16.43
CA LYS A 453 -0.64 26.04 17.82
C LYS A 453 -1.79 25.58 18.70
N GLN A 454 -1.51 25.44 19.99
CA GLN A 454 -2.52 25.28 21.02
C GLN A 454 -2.20 26.23 22.16
N ALA A 455 -3.17 27.07 22.54
CA ALA A 455 -2.97 28.11 23.56
C ALA A 455 -1.70 28.97 23.31
N GLY A 456 -1.44 29.29 22.02
CA GLY A 456 -0.30 30.11 21.59
C GLY A 456 1.06 29.41 21.51
N LYS A 457 1.17 28.15 21.96
CA LYS A 457 2.40 27.34 21.85
C LYS A 457 2.38 26.47 20.59
N PRO A 458 3.52 26.27 19.92
CA PRO A 458 3.59 25.33 18.79
C PRO A 458 3.29 23.90 19.26
N VAL A 459 2.63 23.14 18.39
CA VAL A 459 2.33 21.72 18.64
C VAL A 459 3.02 20.89 17.56
N ALA A 460 3.86 19.96 17.98
CA ALA A 460 4.49 18.98 17.10
C ALA A 460 3.59 17.75 16.91
N GLY A 461 3.59 17.16 15.72
CA GLY A 461 2.86 15.91 15.45
C GLY A 461 1.35 16.06 15.24
N ALA A 462 0.81 17.28 15.21
CA ALA A 462 -0.60 17.50 14.91
C ALA A 462 -0.89 17.14 13.44
N MET A 463 -2.00 16.43 13.21
CA MET A 463 -2.47 16.13 11.88
C MET A 463 -3.08 17.38 11.26
N ILE A 464 -2.48 17.87 10.18
CA ILE A 464 -2.97 19.02 9.42
C ILE A 464 -3.76 18.50 8.23
N VAL A 465 -4.98 18.99 8.06
CA VAL A 465 -5.86 18.59 6.96
C VAL A 465 -6.33 19.81 6.20
N LEU A 466 -6.12 19.79 4.89
CA LEU A 466 -6.68 20.73 3.96
C LEU A 466 -7.96 20.14 3.36
N VAL A 467 -9.10 20.67 3.77
CA VAL A 467 -10.43 20.17 3.43
C VAL A 467 -10.99 21.01 2.28
N PRO A 468 -11.31 20.42 1.12
CA PRO A 468 -11.92 21.17 0.02
C PRO A 468 -13.34 21.62 0.38
N LYS A 469 -13.79 22.73 -0.19
CA LYS A 469 -15.13 23.32 0.08
C LYS A 469 -16.29 22.33 -0.05
N HIS A 470 -16.18 21.37 -0.97
CA HIS A 470 -17.14 20.29 -1.18
C HIS A 470 -16.44 18.94 -0.97
N PRO A 471 -16.26 18.49 0.29
CA PRO A 471 -15.42 17.34 0.62
C PRO A 471 -15.96 16.01 0.11
N GLU A 472 -17.27 15.85 -0.03
CA GLU A 472 -17.86 14.62 -0.56
C GLU A 472 -17.59 14.45 -2.07
N ALA A 473 -17.61 15.55 -2.81
CA ALA A 473 -17.47 15.58 -4.26
C ALA A 473 -16.03 15.83 -4.75
N ASN A 474 -15.06 16.04 -3.86
CA ASN A 474 -13.68 16.38 -4.23
C ASN A 474 -12.66 15.73 -3.26
N ARG A 475 -12.85 14.45 -2.96
CA ARG A 475 -12.09 13.73 -1.94
C ARG A 475 -10.60 13.62 -2.27
N GLU A 476 -10.28 13.59 -3.54
CA GLU A 476 -8.93 13.59 -4.10
C GLU A 476 -8.18 14.92 -3.89
N LEU A 477 -8.90 16.01 -3.58
CA LEU A 477 -8.31 17.32 -3.30
C LEU A 477 -7.89 17.50 -1.83
N PHE A 478 -8.20 16.53 -0.96
CA PHE A 478 -7.68 16.57 0.41
C PHE A 478 -6.16 16.55 0.39
N ARG A 479 -5.56 17.39 1.23
CA ARG A 479 -4.12 17.31 1.55
C ARG A 479 -3.94 17.11 3.02
N ARG A 480 -2.91 16.36 3.38
CA ARG A 480 -2.51 16.16 4.76
C ARG A 480 -1.04 16.49 4.89
N ASP A 481 -0.70 16.89 6.09
CA ASP A 481 0.67 17.01 6.56
C ASP A 481 0.69 16.81 8.07
N GLN A 482 1.87 16.68 8.63
CA GLN A 482 2.09 16.65 10.07
C GLN A 482 2.88 17.88 10.48
N SER A 483 2.52 18.49 11.62
CA SER A 483 3.30 19.62 12.11
C SER A 483 4.69 19.20 12.61
N ASP A 484 5.68 20.02 12.25
CA ASP A 484 7.08 19.93 12.67
C ASP A 484 7.25 20.30 14.15
N LEU A 485 8.46 20.13 14.69
CA LEU A 485 8.75 20.39 16.10
C LEU A 485 8.42 21.82 16.55
N ASP A 486 8.54 22.80 15.65
CA ASP A 486 8.19 24.20 15.87
C ASP A 486 6.73 24.53 15.50
N GLY A 487 5.92 23.52 15.23
CA GLY A 487 4.53 23.63 14.79
C GLY A 487 4.36 24.02 13.33
N SER A 488 5.43 24.25 12.56
CA SER A 488 5.29 24.57 11.13
C SER A 488 4.79 23.36 10.33
N PHE A 489 4.09 23.60 9.23
CA PHE A 489 3.66 22.56 8.29
C PHE A 489 3.72 23.07 6.85
N THR A 490 3.76 22.17 5.89
CA THR A 490 3.75 22.44 4.45
C THR A 490 2.94 21.39 3.69
N LEU A 491 1.72 21.76 3.31
CA LEU A 491 0.87 20.97 2.43
C LEU A 491 1.33 21.16 0.99
N GLN A 492 1.88 20.12 0.38
CA GLN A 492 2.39 20.14 -0.99
C GLN A 492 1.32 19.76 -2.02
N ASN A 493 1.59 20.09 -3.28
CA ASN A 493 0.81 19.69 -4.45
C ASN A 493 -0.69 20.05 -4.34
N VAL A 494 -0.97 21.27 -3.88
CA VAL A 494 -2.33 21.77 -3.66
C VAL A 494 -2.91 22.28 -4.99
N VAL A 495 -4.05 21.73 -5.37
CA VAL A 495 -4.80 22.18 -6.56
C VAL A 495 -5.48 23.52 -6.25
N PRO A 496 -5.55 24.46 -7.20
CA PRO A 496 -6.30 25.70 -7.02
C PRO A 496 -7.76 25.47 -6.58
N GLY A 497 -8.23 26.28 -5.63
CA GLY A 497 -9.57 26.12 -5.06
C GLY A 497 -9.76 26.83 -3.73
N THR A 498 -10.95 26.67 -3.15
CA THR A 498 -11.26 27.13 -1.79
C THR A 498 -11.23 25.96 -0.84
N TYR A 499 -10.51 26.13 0.27
CA TYR A 499 -10.27 25.09 1.26
C TYR A 499 -10.48 25.61 2.67
N ILE A 500 -10.64 24.69 3.60
CA ILE A 500 -10.58 24.91 5.04
C ILE A 500 -9.36 24.14 5.55
N VAL A 501 -8.39 24.84 6.15
CA VAL A 501 -7.29 24.20 6.86
C VAL A 501 -7.67 23.96 8.31
N THR A 502 -7.46 22.75 8.82
CA THR A 502 -7.71 22.36 10.20
C THR A 502 -6.55 21.54 10.77
N ALA A 503 -6.39 21.55 12.09
CA ALA A 503 -5.36 20.82 12.80
C ALA A 503 -5.99 19.99 13.93
N ILE A 504 -5.64 18.71 14.01
CA ILE A 504 -6.22 17.73 14.93
C ILE A 504 -5.09 17.08 15.73
N ALA A 505 -5.19 17.12 17.05
CA ALA A 505 -4.28 16.36 17.93
C ALA A 505 -4.59 14.87 17.81
N ASP A 506 -3.56 14.05 17.59
CA ASP A 506 -3.66 12.58 17.53
C ASP A 506 -4.77 12.05 16.60
N GLY A 507 -5.03 12.75 15.48
CA GLY A 507 -6.13 12.45 14.57
C GLY A 507 -5.90 11.30 13.57
N TRP A 508 -4.78 10.59 13.66
CA TRP A 508 -4.30 9.64 12.64
C TRP A 508 -5.08 8.34 12.56
N ASP A 509 -5.76 7.94 13.63
CA ASP A 509 -6.64 6.77 13.70
C ASP A 509 -8.13 7.12 13.50
N LEU A 510 -8.43 8.36 13.14
CA LEU A 510 -9.78 8.76 12.75
C LEU A 510 -10.09 8.27 11.35
N ASP A 511 -11.33 7.83 11.12
CA ASP A 511 -11.92 7.78 9.78
C ASP A 511 -12.20 9.21 9.28
N TRP A 512 -11.19 10.08 9.26
CA TRP A 512 -11.28 11.50 8.97
C TRP A 512 -11.96 11.75 7.63
N SER A 513 -11.84 10.83 6.69
CA SER A 513 -12.43 11.01 5.38
C SER A 513 -13.95 10.77 5.39
N LYS A 514 -14.57 10.24 6.45
CA LYS A 514 -16.04 10.19 6.58
C LYS A 514 -16.61 11.61 6.71
N PRO A 515 -17.68 11.97 5.96
CA PRO A 515 -18.15 13.35 5.90
C PRO A 515 -18.45 13.96 7.28
N GLY A 516 -19.11 13.21 8.16
CA GLY A 516 -19.45 13.68 9.51
C GLY A 516 -18.25 13.90 10.43
N VAL A 517 -17.11 13.23 10.20
CA VAL A 517 -15.93 13.31 11.07
C VAL A 517 -15.17 14.60 10.79
N ILE A 518 -14.66 14.79 9.56
CA ILE A 518 -13.88 15.99 9.25
C ILE A 518 -14.71 17.27 9.31
N SER A 519 -16.01 17.23 9.00
CA SER A 519 -16.86 18.41 9.10
C SER A 519 -16.95 18.98 10.52
N ASN A 520 -16.72 18.18 11.58
CA ASN A 520 -16.68 18.71 12.94
C ASN A 520 -15.42 19.55 13.19
N TYR A 521 -14.27 19.10 12.73
CA TYR A 521 -13.01 19.85 12.85
C TYR A 521 -12.93 21.02 11.86
N ALA A 522 -13.57 20.91 10.69
CA ALA A 522 -13.58 21.98 9.69
C ALA A 522 -14.36 23.22 10.17
N LYS A 523 -15.35 23.07 11.08
CA LYS A 523 -16.11 24.21 11.64
C LYS A 523 -15.23 25.25 12.33
N ASN A 524 -14.14 24.81 12.96
CA ASN A 524 -13.18 25.68 13.64
C ASN A 524 -11.90 25.90 12.83
N GLY A 525 -11.88 25.47 11.56
CA GLY A 525 -10.75 25.67 10.65
C GLY A 525 -10.70 27.08 10.06
N GLN A 526 -9.64 27.36 9.32
CA GLN A 526 -9.47 28.63 8.61
C GLN A 526 -9.73 28.46 7.11
N THR A 527 -10.58 29.30 6.52
CA THR A 527 -10.80 29.32 5.08
C THR A 527 -9.60 29.95 4.37
N ILE A 528 -9.08 29.27 3.35
CA ILE A 528 -8.04 29.78 2.46
C ILE A 528 -8.45 29.62 1.00
N VAL A 529 -7.88 30.47 0.15
CA VAL A 529 -8.07 30.43 -1.31
C VAL A 529 -6.72 30.22 -1.97
N VAL A 530 -6.61 29.16 -2.76
CA VAL A 530 -5.43 28.85 -3.57
C VAL A 530 -5.74 29.27 -5.02
N PRO A 531 -5.06 30.29 -5.57
CA PRO A 531 -5.41 30.83 -6.88
C PRO A 531 -4.89 29.95 -8.04
N ALA A 532 -5.55 30.04 -9.20
CA ALA A 532 -5.29 29.21 -10.38
C ALA A 532 -3.89 29.31 -10.99
N HIS A 533 -3.21 30.46 -10.78
CA HIS A 533 -1.86 30.73 -11.30
C HIS A 533 -0.83 30.88 -10.18
N ALA A 534 -1.07 30.28 -9.01
CA ALA A 534 -0.04 30.22 -7.98
C ALA A 534 1.08 29.25 -8.42
N GLU A 535 2.15 29.78 -9.01
CA GLU A 535 3.48 29.13 -8.95
C GLU A 535 4.11 29.27 -7.54
N HIS A 536 3.30 29.50 -6.51
CA HIS A 536 3.74 30.09 -5.25
C HIS A 536 3.17 29.40 -4.00
N THR A 537 3.90 29.59 -2.91
CA THR A 537 3.50 29.29 -1.54
C THR A 537 2.37 30.22 -1.09
N VAL A 538 1.24 29.65 -0.66
CA VAL A 538 0.16 30.33 0.04
C VAL A 538 0.39 30.21 1.54
N LYS A 539 0.47 31.34 2.25
CA LYS A 539 0.62 31.36 3.71
C LYS A 539 -0.74 31.37 4.39
N VAL A 540 -0.93 30.49 5.38
CA VAL A 540 -2.10 30.56 6.27
C VAL A 540 -1.97 31.83 7.15
N PRO A 541 -2.96 32.74 7.15
CA PRO A 541 -2.81 34.06 7.77
C PRO A 541 -2.55 34.03 9.28
N GLN A 542 -3.14 33.07 9.99
CA GLN A 542 -2.99 32.90 11.43
C GLN A 542 -2.60 31.46 11.73
N ALA A 543 -1.96 31.23 12.88
CA ALA A 543 -1.71 29.87 13.33
C ALA A 543 -3.04 29.09 13.47
N VAL A 544 -3.07 27.87 12.97
CA VAL A 544 -4.23 26.98 13.05
C VAL A 544 -4.30 26.43 14.48
N GLU A 545 -5.41 26.65 15.17
CA GLU A 545 -5.60 26.11 16.51
C GLU A 545 -5.77 24.59 16.43
N VAL A 546 -4.96 23.86 17.19
CA VAL A 546 -5.03 22.40 17.27
C VAL A 546 -6.22 22.00 18.11
N GLN A 547 -7.11 21.25 17.50
CA GLN A 547 -8.31 20.75 18.13
C GLN A 547 -8.04 19.41 18.82
N PRO A 548 -8.60 19.15 20.01
CA PRO A 548 -8.53 17.83 20.63
C PRO A 548 -9.33 16.83 19.78
N LYS A 549 -8.89 15.56 19.80
CA LYS A 549 -9.60 14.46 19.16
C LYS A 549 -11.00 14.28 19.71
#